data_AF-A0A3S5C302-F1
#
_entry.id   AF-A0A3S5C302-F1
#
_cell.length_a   1.000
_cell.length_b   1.000
_cell.length_c   1.000
_cell.angle_alpha   90.00
_cell.angle_beta   90.00
_cell.angle_gamma   90.00
#
_symmetry.space_group_name_H-M   'P 1'
#
loop_
_entity.id
_entity.type
_entity.pdbx_description
1 polymer ?
#
loop_
_entity_poly.entity_id
_entity_poly.type
_entity_poly.pdbx_seq_one_letter_code
_entity_poly.pdbx_strand_id
1 'polypeptide(L)' 'MHLLSKELREKRVYSAWNQEDQQCEAKSEAGVDKFRTLRQIRQGNTKKRVDEFESM' A
#
# COMPACT_ATOMS: atom_id res chain seq x y z
N MET A 1 15.38 5.26 -8.93
CA MET A 1 14.58 4.22 -8.21
C MET A 1 14.53 2.89 -8.96
N HIS A 2 14.20 2.81 -10.25
CA HIS A 2 14.12 1.52 -10.97
C HIS A 2 15.43 0.72 -11.03
N LEU A 3 16.59 1.38 -11.15
CA LEU A 3 17.89 0.69 -11.21
C LEU A 3 18.19 -0.07 -9.90
N LEU A 4 18.08 0.64 -8.77
CA LEU A 4 18.30 0.07 -7.44
C LEU A 4 17.28 -1.03 -7.10
N SER A 5 16.01 -0.84 -7.46
CA SER A 5 14.98 -1.87 -7.25
C SER A 5 15.26 -3.15 -8.05
N LYS A 6 15.87 -3.03 -9.24
CA LYS A 6 16.22 -4.18 -10.08
C LYS A 6 17.40 -4.96 -9.47
N GLU A 7 18.47 -4.26 -9.08
CA GLU A 7 19.67 -4.87 -8.49
C GLU A 7 19.39 -5.55 -7.14
N LEU A 8 18.52 -4.96 -6.31
CA LEU A 8 18.20 -5.52 -5.00
C LEU A 8 17.20 -6.69 -5.06
N ARG A 9 16.41 -6.82 -6.13
CA ARG A 9 15.44 -7.92 -6.28
C ARG A 9 16.12 -9.28 -6.36
N GLU A 10 17.27 -9.35 -7.03
CA GLU A 10 18.04 -10.59 -7.20
C GLU A 10 18.65 -11.12 -5.89
N LYS A 11 18.86 -10.23 -4.91
CA LYS A 11 19.50 -10.56 -3.62
C LYS A 11 18.51 -10.58 -2.44
N ARG A 12 17.21 -10.55 -2.72
CA ARG A 12 16.16 -10.39 -1.72
C ARG A 12 15.93 -11.69 -0.94
N VAL A 13 15.98 -11.60 0.40
CA VAL A 13 15.73 -12.73 1.29
C VAL A 13 14.33 -12.62 1.88
N TYR A 14 13.36 -13.29 1.26
CA TYR A 14 11.94 -13.23 1.66
C TYR A 14 11.65 -13.82 3.05
N SER A 15 12.48 -14.74 3.55
CA SER A 15 12.32 -15.33 4.88
C SER A 15 12.55 -14.33 6.02
N ALA A 16 13.17 -13.19 5.75
CA ALA A 16 13.43 -12.12 6.71
C ALA A 16 12.35 -11.02 6.70
N TRP A 17 11.32 -11.17 5.86
CA TRP A 17 10.28 -10.15 5.71
C TRP A 17 9.32 -10.14 6.87
N ASN A 18 9.02 -8.94 7.35
CA ASN A 18 7.93 -8.75 8.29
C ASN A 18 6.60 -8.59 7.53
N GLN A 19 5.51 -8.51 8.29
CA GLN A 19 4.17 -8.33 7.73
C GLN A 19 4.01 -7.02 6.95
N GLU A 20 4.71 -5.96 7.36
CA GLU A 20 4.65 -4.65 6.72
C GLU A 20 5.32 -4.66 5.34
N ASP A 21 6.44 -5.38 5.20
CA ASP A 21 7.17 -5.58 3.94
C ASP A 21 6.29 -6.31 2.93
N GLN A 22 5.64 -7.40 3.36
CA GLN A 22 4.70 -8.16 2.55
C GLN A 22 3.51 -7.27 2.10
N GLN A 23 2.96 -6.48 3.01
CA GLN A 23 1.84 -5.60 2.70
C GLN A 23 2.25 -4.45 1.77
N CYS A 24 3.47 -3.92 1.92
CA CYS A 24 4.01 -2.88 1.06
C CYS A 24 4.28 -3.40 -0.35
N GLU A 25 4.82 -4.61 -0.49
CA GLU A 25 4.98 -5.25 -1.80
C GLU A 25 3.63 -5.43 -2.49
N ALA A 26 2.65 -6.01 -1.80
CA ALA A 26 1.30 -6.20 -2.35
C ALA A 26 0.64 -4.87 -2.77
N LYS A 27 0.79 -3.80 -1.97
CA LYS A 27 0.31 -2.45 -2.33
C LYS A 27 1.02 -1.90 -3.58
N SER A 28 2.33 -2.11 -3.68
CA SER A 28 3.13 -1.69 -4.83
C SER A 28 2.75 -2.44 -6.11
N GLU A 29 2.49 -3.75 -6.03
CA GLU A 29 2.03 -4.58 -7.16
C GLU A 29 0.64 -4.18 -7.64
N ALA A 30 -0.25 -3.80 -6.71
CA ALA A 30 -1.57 -3.26 -7.03
C ALA A 30 -1.52 -1.82 -7.61
N GLY A 31 -0.34 -1.22 -7.75
CA GLY A 31 -0.16 0.15 -8.24
C GLY A 31 -0.77 1.20 -7.30
N VAL A 32 -0.86 0.87 -6.00
CA VAL A 32 -1.38 1.74 -4.96
C VAL A 32 -0.24 2.51 -4.34
N ASP A 33 -0.26 3.84 -4.49
CA ASP A 33 0.68 4.74 -3.84
C ASP A 33 0.01 5.52 -2.69
N LYS A 34 0.84 6.23 -1.90
CA LYS A 34 0.42 7.01 -0.75
C LYS A 34 -0.68 8.02 -1.10
N PHE A 35 -0.51 8.78 -2.18
CA PHE A 35 -1.43 9.85 -2.55
C PHE A 35 -2.69 9.31 -3.23
N ARG A 36 -2.57 8.22 -4.01
CA ARG A 36 -3.73 7.52 -4.57
C ARG A 36 -4.63 6.95 -3.48
N THR A 37 -4.03 6.33 -2.46
CA THR A 37 -4.77 5.80 -1.30
C THR A 37 -5.47 6.93 -0.54
N LEU A 38 -4.76 8.02 -0.23
CA LEU A 38 -5.34 9.16 0.47
C LEU A 38 -6.50 9.80 -0.31
N ARG A 39 -6.41 9.87 -1.63
CA ARG A 39 -7.51 10.35 -2.48
C ARG A 39 -8.70 9.41 -2.41
N GLN A 40 -8.48 8.11 -2.46
CA GLN A 40 -9.53 7.09 -2.44
C GLN A 40 -10.32 7.10 -1.12
N ILE A 41 -9.65 7.07 0.04
CA ILE A 41 -10.33 7.04 1.35
C ILE A 41 -11.01 8.36 1.73
N ARG A 42 -10.72 9.43 0.99
CA ARG A 42 -11.31 10.77 1.21
C ARG A 42 -12.43 11.08 0.22
N GLN A 43 -12.86 10.11 -0.59
CA GLN A 43 -14.01 10.30 -1.47
C GLN A 43 -15.31 10.37 -0.66
N GLY A 44 -16.27 11.14 -1.17
CA GLY A 44 -17.57 11.33 -0.51
C GLY A 44 -17.57 12.42 0.55
N ASN A 45 -18.76 12.67 1.11
CA ASN A 45 -18.94 13.66 2.17
C ASN A 45 -18.52 13.08 3.54
N THR A 46 -18.50 13.93 4.57
CA THR A 46 -18.15 13.50 5.93
C THR A 46 -19.08 12.43 6.47
N LYS A 47 -20.39 12.55 6.23
CA LYS A 47 -21.38 11.57 6.71
C LYS A 47 -21.11 10.17 6.17
N LYS A 48 -20.91 10.03 4.85
CA LYS A 48 -20.61 8.76 4.20
C LYS A 48 -19.36 8.09 4.80
N ARG A 49 -18.30 8.87 5.04
CA ARG A 49 -17.05 8.33 5.61
C ARG A 49 -17.20 7.91 7.07
N VAL A 50 -18.05 8.59 7.84
CA VAL A 50 -18.39 8.18 9.22
C VAL A 50 -19.25 6.92 9.19
N ASP A 51 -20.28 6.87 8.34
CA ASP A 51 -21.16 5.70 8.22
C ASP A 51 -20.38 4.45 7.78
N GLU A 52 -19.43 4.58 6.84
CA GLU A 52 -18.50 3.51 6.46
C GLU A 52 -17.63 3.06 7.64
N PHE A 53 -17.08 3.99 8.41
CA PHE A 53 -16.23 3.69 9.56
C PHE A 53 -16.99 2.94 10.67
N GLU A 54 -18.21 3.35 11.01
CA GLU A 54 -19.05 2.69 12.03
C GLU A 54 -19.56 1.29 11.58
N SER A 55 -19.42 0.97 10.29
CA SER A 55 -19.81 -0.33 9.72
C SER A 55 -18.67 -1.36 9.63
N MET A 56 -17.43 -0.95 9.96
CA MET A 56 -16.23 -1.79 9.97
C MET A 56 -16.10 -2.56 11.28
#